data_AF-A0AA38PBM9-F1
#
_entry.id   AF-A0AA38PBM9-F1
#
_cell.length_a   1.000
_cell.length_b   1.000
_cell.length_c   1.000
_cell.angle_alpha   90.00
_cell.angle_beta   90.00
_cell.angle_gamma   90.00
#
_symmetry.space_group_name_H-M   'P 1'
#
loop_
_entity.id
_entity.type
_entity.pdbx_description
1 polymer ?
#
loop_
_entity_poly.entity_id
_entity_poly.type
_entity_poly.pdbx_seq_one_letter_code
_entity_poly.pdbx_strand_id
1 'polypeptide(L)'
;MAYQASYPNNPSHSQPPPNGNLQPSFDQDEFKSSYDDLIDEYSSPYATNARHQTYAVQTPTIAGEQHRRGPSYPLSHKQTLSSKQSDDSSHDLTAVAYPPRPPQKQTDNRTFWQKVLPESLACRFYVITVLVETTIDLAIEAELLLRVHEAGDSGNVDESNPNKMPVYLSIFALAHVFQFVMAIDAVYARNTLQFIFLTVFNALFLVYAIIQIGEIREIVPTEDSSAVPINVLTTIIPIVISIAELAYIGLGWKIYNEFGWKVYKFLGADRRIKKMYANYQIYECLVKFDVFFWAGFSVQFIWLVLQKTDWEYYVTCAAMPLSLVLLVEGHLAARHENKWMMATFMSGCIGAMVYFVYKLVKVLMYKNTDDLKLVWKTLMVFSVIAIILLVATFILSIMVMRNFGRGLKSALARKNAHKRYGSTHPAAYSGPTSLNPNRMSID
;
A
#
# COMPACT_ATOMS: atom_id res chain seq x y z
N MET A 1 -42.94 89.50 10.32
CA MET A 1 -41.67 89.81 11.00
C MET A 1 -40.54 89.06 10.29
N ALA A 2 -39.28 89.44 10.49
CA ALA A 2 -38.21 89.15 9.52
C ALA A 2 -36.90 88.64 10.15
N TYR A 3 -36.17 87.85 9.36
CA TYR A 3 -34.73 87.57 9.36
C TYR A 3 -33.97 87.22 10.68
N GLN A 4 -33.45 85.96 10.70
CA GLN A 4 -32.00 85.63 10.65
C GLN A 4 -31.07 85.94 11.86
N ALA A 5 -30.25 84.95 12.28
CA ALA A 5 -28.77 84.94 12.13
C ALA A 5 -27.97 84.08 13.17
N SER A 6 -26.72 83.76 12.78
CA SER A 6 -25.50 83.61 13.61
C SER A 6 -25.03 82.25 14.18
N TYR A 7 -23.75 81.95 13.87
CA TYR A 7 -22.78 81.03 14.49
C TYR A 7 -21.98 81.78 15.60
N PRO A 8 -20.79 81.37 16.16
CA PRO A 8 -19.96 80.15 16.02
C PRO A 8 -19.38 79.57 17.35
N ASN A 9 -18.50 78.54 17.29
CA ASN A 9 -17.15 78.59 17.91
C ASN A 9 -16.28 77.33 17.72
N ASN A 10 -14.95 77.52 17.67
CA ASN A 10 -13.86 76.55 17.86
C ASN A 10 -12.55 77.36 18.12
N PRO A 11 -11.66 76.98 19.06
CA PRO A 11 -10.30 76.63 18.61
C PRO A 11 -9.53 75.56 19.44
N SER A 12 -8.41 75.14 18.84
CA SER A 12 -7.28 74.30 19.31
C SER A 12 -6.54 74.84 20.57
N HIS A 13 -5.60 74.14 21.26
CA HIS A 13 -4.56 73.13 20.91
C HIS A 13 -4.44 72.01 22.03
N SER A 14 -3.42 71.13 22.21
CA SER A 14 -1.97 71.10 21.89
C SER A 14 -1.34 69.66 21.81
N GLN A 15 0.00 69.56 21.91
CA GLN A 15 0.92 68.40 21.72
C GLN A 15 2.31 68.73 22.36
N PRO A 16 3.41 67.93 22.20
CA PRO A 16 3.64 66.48 22.00
C PRO A 16 4.40 65.92 23.25
N PRO A 17 5.68 65.45 23.26
CA PRO A 17 6.45 64.41 22.48
C PRO A 17 6.96 63.27 23.44
N PRO A 18 8.07 62.50 23.22
CA PRO A 18 8.84 62.17 22.00
C PRO A 18 9.10 60.65 21.70
N ASN A 19 9.22 60.33 20.40
CA ASN A 19 10.12 59.36 19.72
C ASN A 19 10.23 57.86 20.11
N GLY A 20 10.30 56.98 19.08
CA GLY A 20 10.51 55.52 19.28
C GLY A 20 10.91 54.60 18.09
N ASN A 21 10.77 55.02 16.82
CA ASN A 21 11.25 54.34 15.58
C ASN A 21 10.79 52.89 15.19
N LEU A 22 10.48 52.75 13.89
CA LEU A 22 10.68 51.57 13.01
C LEU A 22 9.98 50.22 13.34
N GLN A 23 8.86 49.92 12.66
CA GLN A 23 8.78 48.97 11.52
C GLN A 23 7.33 48.86 10.98
N PRO A 24 7.12 48.56 9.68
CA PRO A 24 5.80 48.36 9.09
C PRO A 24 5.22 46.96 9.39
N SER A 25 3.91 46.81 9.23
CA SER A 25 3.16 45.55 9.42
C SER A 25 3.55 44.47 8.40
N PHE A 26 3.64 43.23 8.86
CA PHE A 26 3.76 42.04 7.99
C PHE A 26 2.38 41.56 7.53
N ASP A 27 1.89 42.14 6.43
CA ASP A 27 0.99 41.42 5.54
C ASP A 27 1.84 40.46 4.68
N GLN A 28 1.41 39.21 4.49
CA GLN A 28 2.10 38.21 3.66
C GLN A 28 1.27 37.72 2.45
N ASP A 29 0.17 38.41 2.14
CA ASP A 29 -0.72 38.07 1.02
C ASP A 29 -0.26 38.64 -0.35
N GLU A 30 1.05 38.77 -0.59
CA GLU A 30 1.57 39.06 -1.93
C GLU A 30 2.96 38.46 -2.20
N PHE A 31 3.03 37.15 -2.51
CA PHE A 31 3.91 36.65 -3.59
C PHE A 31 3.55 35.25 -4.10
N LYS A 32 2.45 35.13 -4.85
CA LYS A 32 2.23 34.00 -5.76
C LYS A 32 1.23 34.34 -6.87
N SER A 33 1.74 34.93 -7.95
CA SER A 33 1.01 34.95 -9.23
C SER A 33 0.63 33.53 -9.62
N SER A 34 -0.60 33.31 -10.04
CA SER A 34 -1.04 31.96 -10.46
C SER A 34 -0.36 31.61 -11.77
N TYR A 35 0.05 30.35 -11.91
CA TYR A 35 0.57 29.84 -13.17
C TYR A 35 -0.56 29.60 -14.20
N ASP A 36 -1.82 29.65 -13.76
CA ASP A 36 -3.01 29.50 -14.61
C ASP A 36 -3.34 30.80 -15.37
N ASP A 37 -3.12 31.98 -14.78
CA ASP A 37 -3.45 33.29 -15.40
C ASP A 37 -2.68 33.55 -16.71
N LEU A 38 -1.48 32.95 -16.83
CA LEU A 38 -0.63 33.03 -18.03
C LEU A 38 -1.08 32.10 -19.17
N ILE A 39 -2.03 31.18 -18.91
CA ILE A 39 -2.52 30.20 -19.89
C ILE A 39 -3.74 30.76 -20.64
N ASP A 40 -4.64 31.44 -19.92
CA ASP A 40 -5.89 31.96 -20.49
C ASP A 40 -5.65 33.12 -21.49
N GLU A 41 -4.63 33.97 -21.29
CA GLU A 41 -4.30 35.06 -22.23
C GLU A 41 -3.88 34.55 -23.62
N TYR A 42 -3.27 33.35 -23.71
CA TYR A 42 -2.93 32.68 -24.97
C TYR A 42 -4.08 31.83 -25.55
N SER A 43 -5.21 31.68 -24.85
CA SER A 43 -6.31 30.80 -25.25
C SER A 43 -7.35 31.45 -26.19
N SER A 44 -7.21 32.75 -26.50
CA SER A 44 -8.22 33.47 -27.31
C SER A 44 -8.29 32.94 -28.77
N PRO A 45 -9.47 32.51 -29.25
CA PRO A 45 -9.59 32.01 -30.62
C PRO A 45 -9.47 33.15 -31.63
N TYR A 46 -8.79 32.89 -32.75
CA TYR A 46 -8.55 33.86 -33.82
C TYR A 46 -9.78 34.69 -34.22
N ALA A 47 -9.83 35.95 -33.78
CA ALA A 47 -10.74 36.94 -34.33
C ALA A 47 -10.40 37.19 -35.81
N THR A 48 -11.41 37.18 -36.69
CA THR A 48 -11.23 37.32 -38.13
C THR A 48 -10.84 38.75 -38.52
N ASN A 49 -9.54 39.03 -38.49
CA ASN A 49 -8.96 40.29 -38.93
C ASN A 49 -9.16 40.53 -40.44
N ALA A 50 -10.17 41.32 -40.79
CA ALA A 50 -10.56 41.65 -42.16
C ALA A 50 -9.61 42.64 -42.89
N ARG A 51 -8.29 42.53 -42.63
CA ARG A 51 -7.24 43.39 -43.22
C ARG A 51 -5.95 42.60 -43.51
N HIS A 52 -6.05 41.58 -44.35
CA HIS A 52 -4.87 40.94 -44.96
C HIS A 52 -4.67 41.46 -46.39
N GLN A 53 -3.64 42.28 -46.62
CA GLN A 53 -3.22 42.67 -47.97
C GLN A 53 -2.39 41.55 -48.61
N THR A 54 -2.96 40.85 -49.58
CA THR A 54 -2.23 39.86 -50.39
C THR A 54 -1.36 40.56 -51.43
N TYR A 55 -0.04 40.57 -51.22
CA TYR A 55 0.91 40.97 -52.25
C TYR A 55 1.08 39.85 -53.28
N ALA A 56 0.66 40.09 -54.52
CA ALA A 56 0.87 39.17 -55.63
C ALA A 56 2.30 39.32 -56.18
N VAL A 57 3.15 38.33 -55.91
CA VAL A 57 4.49 38.25 -56.53
C VAL A 57 4.33 37.84 -57.99
N GLN A 58 4.60 38.76 -58.92
CA GLN A 58 4.61 38.46 -60.35
C GLN A 58 5.85 37.63 -60.71
N THR A 59 5.65 36.41 -61.20
CA THR A 59 6.71 35.63 -61.84
C THR A 59 6.92 36.14 -63.27
N PRO A 60 8.18 36.31 -63.74
CA PRO A 60 8.45 36.83 -65.07
C PRO A 60 8.02 35.84 -66.15
N THR A 61 7.35 36.36 -67.18
CA THR A 61 6.92 35.60 -68.35
C THR A 61 8.11 35.23 -69.23
N ILE A 62 8.54 33.97 -69.17
CA ILE A 62 9.34 33.34 -70.21
C ILE A 62 8.37 32.59 -71.14
N ALA A 63 8.35 32.95 -72.42
CA ALA A 63 7.55 32.25 -73.42
C ALA A 63 8.29 30.98 -73.89
N GLY A 64 7.63 29.82 -73.83
CA GLY A 64 8.20 28.58 -74.35
C GLY A 64 7.45 27.32 -73.93
N GLU A 65 6.95 26.60 -74.94
CA GLU A 65 6.57 25.18 -74.90
C GLU A 65 5.38 24.73 -74.02
N GLN A 66 4.92 23.50 -74.29
CA GLN A 66 3.64 22.96 -73.86
C GLN A 66 3.84 22.04 -72.64
N HIS A 67 3.17 22.34 -71.51
CA HIS A 67 3.16 21.44 -70.35
C HIS A 67 2.33 20.17 -70.61
N ARG A 68 2.96 19.21 -71.30
CA ARG A 68 2.43 17.87 -71.58
C ARG A 68 2.36 17.04 -70.30
N ARG A 69 1.17 16.55 -69.94
CA ARG A 69 0.94 15.75 -68.73
C ARG A 69 1.69 14.41 -68.84
N GLY A 70 2.69 14.20 -67.99
CA GLY A 70 3.50 12.98 -67.98
C GLY A 70 2.72 11.72 -67.54
N PRO A 71 3.19 10.52 -67.92
CA PRO A 71 2.51 9.27 -67.59
C PRO A 71 2.63 8.93 -66.10
N SER A 72 1.51 8.48 -65.51
CA SER A 72 1.46 7.96 -64.14
C SER A 72 1.82 6.48 -64.10
N TYR A 73 2.88 6.12 -63.37
CA TYR A 73 3.28 4.73 -63.16
C TYR A 73 2.35 4.00 -62.18
N PRO A 74 1.99 2.73 -62.42
CA PRO A 74 1.21 1.92 -61.47
C PRO A 74 2.07 1.54 -60.25
N LEU A 75 1.46 1.54 -59.07
CA LEU A 75 2.10 1.22 -57.77
C LEU A 75 2.41 -0.29 -57.56
N SER A 76 2.57 -1.05 -58.64
CA SER A 76 2.67 -2.52 -58.66
C SER A 76 4.11 -3.05 -58.73
N HIS A 77 5.09 -2.31 -58.20
CA HIS A 77 6.39 -2.86 -57.80
C HIS A 77 7.06 -1.94 -56.77
N LYS A 78 7.18 -2.39 -55.52
CA LYS A 78 8.18 -1.83 -54.61
C LYS A 78 9.51 -2.53 -54.87
N GLN A 79 10.50 -1.77 -55.34
CA GLN A 79 11.89 -2.17 -55.18
C GLN A 79 12.28 -2.09 -53.69
N THR A 80 13.06 -3.04 -53.22
CA THR A 80 13.58 -3.06 -51.85
C THR A 80 14.69 -2.02 -51.69
N LEU A 81 14.37 -0.84 -51.16
CA LEU A 81 15.40 0.10 -50.71
C LEU A 81 16.15 -0.49 -49.51
N SER A 82 17.40 -0.88 -49.72
CA SER A 82 18.30 -1.37 -48.68
C SER A 82 18.85 -0.20 -47.85
N SER A 83 18.08 0.29 -46.87
CA SER A 83 18.58 1.20 -45.85
C SER A 83 19.56 0.46 -44.91
N LYS A 84 20.82 0.91 -44.86
CA LYS A 84 21.85 0.31 -44.01
C LYS A 84 21.58 0.57 -42.51
N GLN A 85 21.82 -0.48 -41.73
CA GLN A 85 22.49 -0.44 -40.42
C GLN A 85 21.79 0.32 -39.27
N SER A 86 20.94 -0.41 -38.55
CA SER A 86 20.75 -0.27 -37.10
C SER A 86 20.52 -1.66 -36.50
N ASP A 87 21.32 -2.08 -35.52
CA ASP A 87 21.30 -3.44 -34.97
C ASP A 87 20.16 -3.67 -33.96
N ASP A 88 18.94 -3.91 -34.46
CA ASP A 88 17.84 -4.52 -33.68
C ASP A 88 16.94 -5.41 -34.57
N SER A 89 17.41 -6.63 -34.83
CA SER A 89 16.88 -7.55 -35.85
C SER A 89 15.85 -8.56 -35.31
N SER A 90 14.75 -8.07 -34.73
CA SER A 90 13.57 -8.91 -34.43
C SER A 90 12.21 -8.26 -34.74
N HIS A 91 12.18 -7.22 -35.57
CA HIS A 91 10.93 -6.69 -36.12
C HIS A 91 10.40 -7.57 -37.27
N ASP A 92 9.62 -8.58 -36.90
CA ASP A 92 8.81 -9.37 -37.83
C ASP A 92 7.83 -8.46 -38.58
N LEU A 93 8.14 -8.11 -39.83
CA LEU A 93 7.27 -7.36 -40.74
C LEU A 93 6.14 -8.23 -41.32
N THR A 94 5.65 -9.21 -40.54
CA THR A 94 4.45 -9.97 -40.86
C THR A 94 3.26 -9.01 -40.94
N ALA A 95 2.62 -8.93 -42.10
CA ALA A 95 1.46 -8.06 -42.31
C ALA A 95 0.38 -8.36 -41.26
N VAL A 96 -0.05 -7.31 -40.53
CA VAL A 96 -1.07 -7.42 -39.48
C VAL A 96 -2.39 -7.83 -40.12
N ALA A 97 -2.69 -9.13 -40.08
CA ALA A 97 -3.90 -9.69 -40.67
C ALA A 97 -5.14 -9.04 -40.06
N TYR A 98 -6.04 -8.55 -40.92
CA TYR A 98 -7.29 -7.90 -40.53
C TYR A 98 -8.48 -8.85 -40.76
N PRO A 99 -9.46 -8.96 -39.83
CA PRO A 99 -9.49 -8.31 -38.51
C PRO A 99 -8.38 -8.82 -37.60
N PRO A 100 -7.84 -7.95 -36.71
CA PRO A 100 -6.74 -8.32 -35.82
C PRO A 100 -7.17 -9.50 -34.95
N ARG A 101 -6.42 -10.61 -35.03
CA ARG A 101 -6.68 -11.80 -34.20
C ARG A 101 -6.65 -11.39 -32.72
N PRO A 102 -7.61 -11.82 -31.89
CA PRO A 102 -7.58 -11.51 -30.47
C PRO A 102 -6.27 -12.02 -29.87
N PRO A 103 -5.60 -11.26 -28.97
CA PRO A 103 -4.28 -11.60 -28.48
C PRO A 103 -4.32 -12.99 -27.83
N GLN A 104 -3.54 -13.93 -28.39
CA GLN A 104 -3.47 -15.27 -27.85
C GLN A 104 -2.97 -15.20 -26.40
N LYS A 105 -3.82 -15.66 -25.48
CA LYS A 105 -3.48 -15.82 -24.07
C LYS A 105 -2.31 -16.79 -23.98
N GLN A 106 -1.09 -16.28 -23.78
CA GLN A 106 0.08 -17.12 -23.54
C GLN A 106 -0.22 -18.06 -22.37
N THR A 107 -0.21 -19.36 -22.65
CA THR A 107 -0.29 -20.39 -21.62
C THR A 107 1.04 -20.41 -20.90
N ASP A 108 1.06 -19.78 -19.72
CA ASP A 108 2.22 -19.77 -18.85
C ASP A 108 2.50 -21.19 -18.35
N ASN A 109 3.36 -21.90 -19.07
CA ASN A 109 3.74 -23.29 -18.82
C ASN A 109 4.69 -23.47 -17.63
N ARG A 110 5.07 -22.39 -16.92
CA ARG A 110 5.94 -22.47 -15.74
C ARG A 110 5.30 -23.31 -14.64
N THR A 111 6.09 -24.18 -14.00
CA THR A 111 5.65 -24.98 -12.85
C THR A 111 5.19 -24.08 -11.70
N PHE A 112 4.34 -24.56 -10.78
CA PHE A 112 3.90 -23.80 -9.60
C PHE A 112 5.09 -23.17 -8.84
N TRP A 113 6.13 -23.96 -8.58
CA TRP A 113 7.38 -23.49 -7.96
C TRP A 113 8.12 -22.41 -8.76
N GLN A 114 8.03 -22.39 -10.10
CA GLN A 114 8.60 -21.35 -10.96
C GLN A 114 7.73 -20.08 -11.07
N LYS A 115 6.50 -20.13 -10.54
CA LYS A 115 5.58 -18.98 -10.40
C LYS A 115 5.66 -18.38 -8.99
N VAL A 116 5.91 -19.21 -7.98
CA VAL A 116 6.16 -18.81 -6.59
C VAL A 116 7.58 -18.26 -6.41
N LEU A 117 8.60 -19.01 -6.85
CA LEU A 117 9.99 -18.55 -6.74
C LEU A 117 10.30 -17.48 -7.82
N PRO A 118 10.73 -16.27 -7.41
CA PRO A 118 10.96 -15.15 -8.31
C PRO A 118 12.26 -15.31 -9.10
N GLU A 119 12.41 -14.53 -10.17
CA GLU A 119 13.67 -14.47 -10.93
C GLU A 119 14.73 -13.55 -10.29
N SER A 120 14.34 -12.59 -9.44
CA SER A 120 15.31 -11.82 -8.65
C SER A 120 15.86 -12.67 -7.52
N LEU A 121 17.19 -12.78 -7.45
CA LEU A 121 17.92 -13.43 -6.37
C LEU A 121 17.62 -12.80 -5.01
N ALA A 122 17.41 -11.47 -4.94
CA ALA A 122 17.13 -10.78 -3.69
C ALA A 122 15.83 -11.30 -3.02
N CYS A 123 14.77 -11.48 -3.82
CA CYS A 123 13.52 -12.05 -3.31
C CYS A 123 13.62 -13.56 -3.03
N ARG A 124 14.53 -14.31 -3.67
CA ARG A 124 14.79 -15.72 -3.29
C ARG A 124 15.46 -15.80 -1.92
N PHE A 125 16.53 -15.02 -1.71
CA PHE A 125 17.19 -14.97 -0.40
C PHE A 125 16.23 -14.51 0.69
N TYR A 126 15.37 -13.51 0.42
CA TYR A 126 14.35 -13.08 1.39
C TYR A 126 13.42 -14.22 1.84
N VAL A 127 12.83 -14.99 0.90
CA VAL A 127 11.96 -16.13 1.25
C VAL A 127 12.73 -17.23 1.99
N ILE A 128 14.01 -17.44 1.66
CA ILE A 128 14.87 -18.40 2.37
C ILE A 128 15.16 -17.92 3.80
N THR A 129 15.47 -16.63 4.02
CA THR A 129 15.66 -16.06 5.36
C THR A 129 14.40 -16.23 6.20
N VAL A 130 13.23 -15.82 5.68
CA VAL A 130 11.94 -15.95 6.38
C VAL A 130 11.65 -17.42 6.73
N LEU A 131 11.94 -18.36 5.81
CA LEU A 131 11.74 -19.79 6.05
C LEU A 131 12.68 -20.34 7.13
N VAL A 132 13.96 -19.95 7.12
CA VAL A 132 14.96 -20.42 8.09
C VAL A 132 14.62 -19.92 9.50
N GLU A 133 14.34 -18.63 9.64
CA GLU A 133 13.83 -18.01 10.88
C GLU A 133 12.56 -18.74 11.36
N THR A 134 11.51 -18.78 10.55
CA THR A 134 10.24 -19.48 10.85
C THR A 134 10.47 -20.93 11.28
N THR A 135 11.42 -21.65 10.68
CA THR A 135 11.72 -23.05 11.04
C THR A 135 12.43 -23.16 12.39
N ILE A 136 13.36 -22.24 12.70
CA ILE A 136 14.08 -22.21 13.98
C ILE A 136 13.12 -21.83 15.11
N ASP A 137 12.35 -20.75 14.92
CA ASP A 137 11.45 -20.24 15.95
C ASP A 137 10.30 -21.23 16.23
N LEU A 138 9.72 -21.87 15.19
CA LEU A 138 8.73 -22.94 15.40
C LEU A 138 9.29 -24.17 16.11
N ALA A 139 10.56 -24.53 15.89
CA ALA A 139 11.20 -25.64 16.60
C ALA A 139 11.42 -25.30 18.08
N ILE A 140 11.79 -24.05 18.38
CA ILE A 140 11.95 -23.54 19.74
C ILE A 140 10.61 -23.45 20.48
N GLU A 141 9.56 -22.92 19.83
CA GLU A 141 8.21 -22.85 20.40
C GLU A 141 7.60 -24.24 20.63
N ALA A 142 7.87 -25.22 19.77
CA ALA A 142 7.43 -26.60 19.98
C ALA A 142 8.11 -27.26 21.20
N GLU A 143 9.43 -27.10 21.34
CA GLU A 143 10.19 -27.56 22.52
C GLU A 143 9.69 -26.91 23.82
N LEU A 144 9.40 -25.60 23.77
CA LEU A 144 8.85 -24.85 24.90
C LEU A 144 7.43 -25.29 25.26
N LEU A 145 6.57 -25.52 24.26
CA LEU A 145 5.21 -26.04 24.44
C LEU A 145 5.20 -27.42 25.13
N LEU A 146 6.10 -28.31 24.74
CA LEU A 146 6.26 -29.63 25.36
C LEU A 146 6.64 -29.50 26.84
N ARG A 147 7.64 -28.68 27.18
CA ARG A 147 8.07 -28.47 28.57
C ARG A 147 6.99 -27.83 29.44
N VAL A 148 6.22 -26.87 28.90
CA VAL A 148 5.07 -26.28 29.60
C VAL A 148 3.97 -27.32 29.84
N HIS A 149 3.78 -28.28 28.93
CA HIS A 149 2.83 -29.37 29.11
C HIS A 149 3.32 -30.38 30.17
N GLU A 150 4.57 -30.80 30.13
CA GLU A 150 5.21 -31.71 31.11
C GLU A 150 5.20 -31.13 32.52
N ALA A 151 5.50 -29.82 32.67
CA ALA A 151 5.43 -29.13 33.96
C ALA A 151 3.99 -29.06 34.52
N GLY A 152 2.98 -28.99 33.66
CA GLY A 152 1.56 -29.03 34.04
C GLY A 152 1.09 -30.43 34.48
N ASP A 153 1.48 -31.47 33.74
CA ASP A 153 1.09 -32.87 34.03
C ASP A 153 1.80 -33.42 35.28
N SER A 154 2.94 -32.82 35.65
CA SER A 154 3.73 -33.15 36.86
C SER A 154 3.07 -32.79 38.20
N GLY A 155 1.86 -32.23 38.21
CA GLY A 155 1.04 -32.05 39.42
C GLY A 155 1.52 -30.99 40.44
N ASN A 156 2.58 -30.24 40.13
CA ASN A 156 3.14 -29.19 41.00
C ASN A 156 2.55 -27.79 40.73
N VAL A 157 1.54 -27.67 39.86
CA VAL A 157 0.89 -26.40 39.49
C VAL A 157 -0.51 -26.35 40.10
N ASP A 158 -0.80 -25.25 40.80
CA ASP A 158 -2.08 -25.01 41.47
C ASP A 158 -3.27 -25.05 40.50
N GLU A 159 -4.43 -25.53 40.94
CA GLU A 159 -5.53 -26.08 40.12
C GLU A 159 -6.24 -25.03 39.20
N SER A 160 -5.80 -23.77 39.27
CA SER A 160 -6.44 -22.62 38.62
C SER A 160 -5.93 -22.29 37.21
N ASN A 161 -4.63 -22.45 36.91
CA ASN A 161 -4.02 -21.74 35.76
C ASN A 161 -3.06 -22.48 34.78
N PRO A 162 -2.99 -23.84 34.68
CA PRO A 162 -2.08 -24.50 33.74
C PRO A 162 -2.40 -24.25 32.25
N ASN A 163 -3.63 -23.88 31.91
CA ASN A 163 -4.14 -23.87 30.54
C ASN A 163 -3.84 -22.60 29.72
N LYS A 164 -3.24 -21.56 30.31
CA LYS A 164 -3.17 -20.22 29.67
C LYS A 164 -1.91 -19.98 28.83
N MET A 165 -0.72 -20.37 29.32
CA MET A 165 0.54 -20.18 28.59
C MET A 165 0.57 -20.85 27.19
N PRO A 166 0.11 -22.11 27.00
CA PRO A 166 0.17 -22.76 25.68
C PRO A 166 -0.56 -22.02 24.55
N VAL A 167 -1.58 -21.24 24.87
CA VAL A 167 -2.34 -20.44 23.89
C VAL A 167 -1.47 -19.34 23.28
N TYR A 168 -0.63 -18.67 24.08
CA TYR A 168 0.27 -17.61 23.61
C TYR A 168 1.36 -18.15 22.69
N LEU A 169 1.99 -19.27 23.09
CA LEU A 169 3.00 -19.95 22.30
C LEU A 169 2.41 -20.41 20.95
N SER A 170 1.21 -21.00 20.98
CA SER A 170 0.46 -21.39 19.77
C SER A 170 0.15 -20.20 18.84
N ILE A 171 -0.13 -19.03 19.39
CA ILE A 171 -0.42 -17.81 18.60
C ILE A 171 0.86 -17.22 18.02
N PHE A 172 1.96 -17.23 18.78
CA PHE A 172 3.26 -16.79 18.29
C PHE A 172 3.76 -17.70 17.16
N ALA A 173 3.66 -19.01 17.32
CA ALA A 173 3.88 -19.99 16.26
C ALA A 173 3.00 -19.73 15.01
N LEU A 174 1.70 -19.50 15.19
CA LEU A 174 0.80 -19.09 14.09
C LEU A 174 1.21 -17.76 13.43
N ALA A 175 1.82 -16.84 14.18
CA ALA A 175 2.32 -15.57 13.67
C ALA A 175 3.51 -15.78 12.72
N HIS A 176 4.49 -16.61 13.08
CA HIS A 176 5.61 -16.96 12.19
C HIS A 176 5.11 -17.68 10.91
N VAL A 177 4.15 -18.61 11.03
CA VAL A 177 3.49 -19.22 9.86
C VAL A 177 2.80 -18.18 8.97
N PHE A 178 2.09 -17.22 9.57
CA PHE A 178 1.45 -16.11 8.84
C PHE A 178 2.48 -15.19 8.17
N GLN A 179 3.59 -14.87 8.83
CA GLN A 179 4.72 -14.10 8.27
C GLN A 179 5.28 -14.79 7.01
N PHE A 180 5.53 -16.10 7.07
CA PHE A 180 6.00 -16.86 5.91
C PHE A 180 5.01 -16.88 4.74
N VAL A 181 3.72 -17.09 5.00
CA VAL A 181 2.66 -17.00 3.98
C VAL A 181 2.59 -15.61 3.36
N MET A 182 2.69 -14.55 4.17
CA MET A 182 2.66 -13.17 3.73
C MET A 182 3.91 -12.75 2.96
N ALA A 183 5.08 -13.34 3.25
CA ALA A 183 6.31 -13.18 2.47
C ALA A 183 6.21 -13.82 1.08
N ILE A 184 5.61 -15.01 0.97
CA ILE A 184 5.31 -15.64 -0.32
C ILE A 184 4.35 -14.78 -1.15
N ASP A 185 3.27 -14.27 -0.54
CA ASP A 185 2.33 -13.38 -1.23
C ASP A 185 2.96 -12.04 -1.65
N ALA A 186 3.80 -11.41 -0.81
CA ALA A 186 4.52 -10.18 -1.15
C ALA A 186 5.37 -10.35 -2.42
N VAL A 187 6.06 -11.48 -2.52
CA VAL A 187 6.88 -11.88 -3.68
C VAL A 187 6.02 -12.17 -4.92
N TYR A 188 4.95 -12.94 -4.78
CA TYR A 188 4.06 -13.31 -5.89
C TYR A 188 3.27 -12.11 -6.47
N ALA A 189 2.79 -11.23 -5.58
CA ALA A 189 2.17 -9.96 -5.92
C ALA A 189 3.18 -8.95 -6.51
N ARG A 190 4.48 -9.13 -6.23
CA ARG A 190 5.56 -8.16 -6.46
C ARG A 190 5.25 -6.81 -5.80
N ASN A 191 4.82 -6.87 -4.54
CA ASN A 191 4.35 -5.72 -3.77
C ASN A 191 5.46 -5.21 -2.84
N THR A 192 6.26 -4.24 -3.29
CA THR A 192 7.39 -3.67 -2.52
C THR A 192 6.99 -3.15 -1.14
N LEU A 193 5.79 -2.60 -1.00
CA LEU A 193 5.28 -2.06 0.26
C LEU A 193 4.98 -3.17 1.29
N GLN A 194 4.65 -4.37 0.84
CA GLN A 194 4.35 -5.51 1.72
C GLN A 194 5.60 -6.05 2.41
N PHE A 195 6.79 -5.92 1.79
CA PHE A 195 8.06 -6.22 2.46
C PHE A 195 8.33 -5.27 3.63
N ILE A 196 7.97 -3.99 3.51
CA ILE A 196 8.11 -3.02 4.61
C ILE A 196 7.18 -3.42 5.77
N PHE A 197 5.95 -3.85 5.48
CA PHE A 197 5.05 -4.37 6.51
C PHE A 197 5.58 -5.65 7.17
N LEU A 198 6.22 -6.55 6.43
CA LEU A 198 6.85 -7.75 6.98
C LEU A 198 8.03 -7.43 7.89
N THR A 199 8.90 -6.47 7.53
CA THR A 199 9.95 -5.95 8.42
C THR A 199 9.35 -5.38 9.72
N VAL A 200 8.33 -4.52 9.61
CA VAL A 200 7.66 -3.96 10.79
C VAL A 200 6.99 -5.06 11.64
N PHE A 201 6.42 -6.09 11.03
CA PHE A 201 5.81 -7.23 11.73
C PHE A 201 6.85 -8.09 12.46
N ASN A 202 8.02 -8.32 11.85
CA ASN A 202 9.12 -9.05 12.48
C ASN A 202 9.74 -8.27 13.65
N ALA A 203 9.85 -6.95 13.53
CA ALA A 203 10.20 -6.08 14.66
C ALA A 203 9.19 -6.15 15.82
N LEU A 204 7.90 -6.43 15.55
CA LEU A 204 6.91 -6.71 16.60
C LEU A 204 7.12 -8.10 17.25
N PHE A 205 7.61 -9.10 16.52
CA PHE A 205 8.00 -10.38 17.11
C PHE A 205 9.18 -10.23 18.07
N LEU A 206 10.17 -9.39 17.72
CA LEU A 206 11.28 -9.08 18.63
C LEU A 206 10.78 -8.45 19.94
N VAL A 207 9.85 -7.49 19.87
CA VAL A 207 9.22 -6.90 21.06
C VAL A 207 8.43 -7.95 21.85
N TYR A 208 7.71 -8.85 21.17
CA TYR A 208 6.93 -9.90 21.81
C TYR A 208 7.82 -10.91 22.55
N ALA A 209 8.87 -11.43 21.89
CA ALA A 209 9.82 -12.38 22.47
C ALA A 209 10.51 -11.82 23.73
N ILE A 210 10.82 -10.52 23.74
CA ILE A 210 11.39 -9.83 24.93
C ILE A 210 10.41 -9.86 26.12
N ILE A 211 9.10 -9.71 25.89
CA ILE A 211 8.07 -9.80 26.95
C ILE A 211 7.87 -11.26 27.37
N GLN A 212 7.80 -12.17 26.40
CA GLN A 212 7.60 -13.60 26.57
C GLN A 212 8.65 -14.26 27.48
N ILE A 213 9.92 -13.84 27.38
CA ILE A 213 11.01 -14.24 28.31
C ILE A 213 10.61 -14.00 29.77
N GLY A 214 9.97 -12.86 30.06
CA GLY A 214 9.52 -12.51 31.41
C GLY A 214 8.35 -13.36 31.89
N GLU A 215 7.38 -13.66 31.01
CA GLU A 215 6.20 -14.47 31.37
C GLU A 215 6.55 -15.96 31.54
N ILE A 216 7.53 -16.51 30.79
CA ILE A 216 7.99 -17.91 30.95
C ILE A 216 8.77 -18.12 32.25
N ARG A 217 9.70 -17.21 32.57
CA ARG A 217 10.59 -17.32 33.75
C ARG A 217 9.87 -17.11 35.09
N GLU A 218 8.64 -16.61 35.07
CA GLU A 218 7.76 -16.50 36.25
C GLU A 218 7.03 -17.83 36.54
N ILE A 219 7.01 -18.78 35.60
CA ILE A 219 6.31 -20.08 35.71
C ILE A 219 7.29 -21.23 35.98
N VAL A 220 8.29 -21.42 35.11
CA VAL A 220 9.11 -22.64 35.12
C VAL A 220 10.40 -22.39 35.93
N PRO A 221 10.62 -23.12 37.05
CA PRO A 221 11.79 -22.91 37.89
C PRO A 221 13.08 -23.33 37.17
N THR A 222 14.19 -22.67 37.49
CA THR A 222 15.50 -22.85 36.81
C THR A 222 16.20 -24.19 37.01
N GLU A 223 15.62 -25.11 37.78
CA GLU A 223 16.25 -26.35 38.28
C GLU A 223 16.05 -27.58 37.37
N ASP A 224 15.46 -27.41 36.18
CA ASP A 224 15.24 -28.51 35.23
C ASP A 224 16.56 -29.17 34.81
N SER A 225 16.71 -30.46 35.13
CA SER A 225 17.87 -31.31 34.80
C SER A 225 17.95 -31.71 33.31
N SER A 226 17.55 -30.80 32.42
CA SER A 226 17.52 -30.95 30.97
C SER A 226 18.87 -30.60 30.32
N ALA A 227 19.16 -31.22 29.17
CA ALA A 227 20.40 -30.97 28.41
C ALA A 227 20.54 -29.52 27.87
N VAL A 228 19.46 -28.75 27.83
CA VAL A 228 19.45 -27.32 27.51
C VAL A 228 18.53 -26.59 28.51
N PRO A 229 19.01 -25.57 29.24
CA PRO A 229 18.18 -24.77 30.15
C PRO A 229 17.18 -23.87 29.40
N ILE A 230 15.98 -23.69 29.96
CA ILE A 230 14.92 -22.83 29.39
C ILE A 230 15.39 -21.37 29.26
N ASN A 231 16.26 -20.90 30.18
CA ASN A 231 16.90 -19.59 30.06
C ASN A 231 17.69 -19.42 28.75
N VAL A 232 18.39 -20.45 28.27
CA VAL A 232 19.11 -20.43 27.00
C VAL A 232 18.13 -20.41 25.84
N LEU A 233 17.15 -21.33 25.85
CA LEU A 233 16.13 -21.47 24.81
C LEU A 233 15.37 -20.15 24.56
N THR A 234 14.83 -19.56 25.63
CA THR A 234 14.13 -18.26 25.62
C THR A 234 15.01 -17.08 25.19
N THR A 235 16.33 -17.13 25.42
CA THR A 235 17.27 -16.07 24.99
C THR A 235 17.70 -16.22 23.53
N ILE A 236 17.61 -17.42 22.92
CA ILE A 236 17.91 -17.62 21.48
C ILE A 236 16.86 -16.95 20.59
N ILE A 237 15.56 -17.02 20.94
CA ILE A 237 14.44 -16.47 20.15
C ILE A 237 14.69 -15.01 19.70
N PRO A 238 14.88 -14.01 20.59
CA PRO A 238 15.10 -12.63 20.17
C PRO A 238 16.43 -12.43 19.42
N ILE A 239 17.44 -13.30 19.62
CA ILE A 239 18.71 -13.24 18.89
C ILE A 239 18.51 -13.66 17.44
N VAL A 240 17.79 -14.76 17.19
CA VAL A 240 17.45 -15.25 15.84
C VAL A 240 16.64 -14.19 15.10
N ILE A 241 15.56 -13.69 15.70
CA ILE A 241 14.70 -12.66 15.12
C ILE A 241 15.48 -11.35 14.88
N SER A 242 16.39 -10.94 15.78
CA SER A 242 17.23 -9.75 15.56
C SER A 242 18.18 -9.89 14.37
N ILE A 243 18.78 -11.07 14.17
CA ILE A 243 19.69 -11.33 13.04
C ILE A 243 18.89 -11.38 11.72
N ALA A 244 17.72 -12.00 11.75
CA ALA A 244 16.82 -12.05 10.60
C ALA A 244 16.24 -10.66 10.26
N GLU A 245 15.89 -9.82 11.24
CA GLU A 245 15.42 -8.45 11.03
C GLU A 245 16.45 -7.58 10.29
N LEU A 246 17.74 -7.67 10.66
CA LEU A 246 18.81 -7.00 9.91
C LEU A 246 18.90 -7.49 8.44
N ALA A 247 18.68 -8.78 8.20
CA ALA A 247 18.60 -9.33 6.85
C ALA A 247 17.32 -8.90 6.11
N TYR A 248 16.18 -8.78 6.79
CA TYR A 248 14.92 -8.26 6.23
C TYR A 248 15.09 -6.81 5.79
N ILE A 249 15.71 -5.95 6.61
CA ILE A 249 16.00 -4.55 6.27
C ILE A 249 16.92 -4.48 5.04
N GLY A 250 18.03 -5.22 5.04
CA GLY A 250 19.01 -5.21 3.94
C GLY A 250 18.45 -5.74 2.61
N LEU A 251 17.77 -6.90 2.64
CA LEU A 251 17.14 -7.49 1.47
C LEU A 251 15.92 -6.68 1.01
N GLY A 252 15.10 -6.21 1.96
CA GLY A 252 13.95 -5.36 1.72
C GLY A 252 14.31 -4.05 1.03
N TRP A 253 15.41 -3.39 1.43
CA TRP A 253 15.91 -2.19 0.77
C TRP A 253 16.36 -2.47 -0.68
N LYS A 254 17.07 -3.59 -0.91
CA LYS A 254 17.45 -4.03 -2.26
C LYS A 254 16.23 -4.33 -3.14
N ILE A 255 15.23 -5.02 -2.61
CA ILE A 255 13.97 -5.33 -3.29
C ILE A 255 13.17 -4.05 -3.58
N TYR A 256 13.08 -3.13 -2.63
CA TYR A 256 12.43 -1.82 -2.79
C TYR A 256 13.05 -1.05 -3.96
N ASN A 257 14.39 -1.02 -4.07
CA ASN A 257 15.08 -0.42 -5.21
C ASN A 257 14.79 -1.20 -6.52
N GLU A 258 15.07 -2.51 -6.57
CA GLU A 258 14.92 -3.33 -7.78
C GLU A 258 13.52 -3.33 -8.39
N PHE A 259 12.47 -3.26 -7.56
CA PHE A 259 11.08 -3.30 -8.01
C PHE A 259 10.40 -1.93 -7.99
N GLY A 260 10.83 -1.00 -7.13
CA GLY A 260 10.36 0.39 -7.12
C GLY A 260 10.62 1.08 -8.45
N TRP A 261 11.82 0.92 -9.04
CA TRP A 261 12.11 1.42 -10.39
C TRP A 261 11.22 0.80 -11.48
N LYS A 262 10.83 -0.47 -11.34
CA LYS A 262 9.94 -1.17 -12.30
C LYS A 262 8.50 -0.68 -12.19
N VAL A 263 7.99 -0.49 -10.96
CA VAL A 263 6.68 0.11 -10.68
C VAL A 263 6.63 1.57 -11.14
N TYR A 264 7.70 2.34 -10.89
CA TYR A 264 7.83 3.74 -11.33
C TYR A 264 7.70 3.88 -12.85
N LYS A 265 8.41 3.04 -13.62
CA LYS A 265 8.32 3.03 -15.09
C LYS A 265 6.92 2.64 -15.58
N PHE A 266 6.27 1.64 -14.97
CA PHE A 266 4.94 1.19 -15.40
C PHE A 266 3.83 2.23 -15.18
N LEU A 267 3.91 3.03 -14.11
CA LEU A 267 2.87 4.04 -13.79
C LEU A 267 2.99 5.35 -14.60
N GLY A 268 3.94 5.46 -15.54
CA GLY A 268 4.16 6.67 -16.33
C GLY A 268 4.72 7.83 -15.51
N ALA A 269 4.52 9.07 -15.96
CA ALA A 269 5.02 10.26 -15.25
C ALA A 269 4.12 10.66 -14.05
N ASP A 270 2.80 10.41 -14.12
CA ASP A 270 1.82 11.01 -13.21
C ASP A 270 2.03 10.66 -11.72
N ARG A 271 2.37 11.69 -10.95
CA ARG A 271 2.57 11.64 -9.49
C ARG A 271 1.26 11.40 -8.72
N ARG A 272 0.11 11.79 -9.27
CA ARG A 272 -1.22 11.60 -8.67
C ARG A 272 -1.63 10.13 -8.70
N ILE A 273 -1.60 9.49 -9.87
CA ILE A 273 -1.84 8.04 -10.00
C ILE A 273 -0.85 7.23 -9.13
N LYS A 274 0.43 7.62 -9.07
CA LYS A 274 1.41 7.00 -8.16
C LYS A 274 1.00 7.09 -6.68
N LYS A 275 0.58 8.27 -6.19
CA LYS A 275 0.12 8.44 -4.79
C LYS A 275 -1.15 7.65 -4.50
N MET A 276 -2.13 7.63 -5.42
CA MET A 276 -3.38 6.87 -5.24
C MET A 276 -3.13 5.36 -5.23
N TYR A 277 -2.24 4.88 -6.11
CA TYR A 277 -1.82 3.47 -6.16
C TYR A 277 -1.05 3.06 -4.90
N ALA A 278 -0.13 3.90 -4.40
CA ALA A 278 0.58 3.63 -3.15
C ALA A 278 -0.40 3.53 -1.96
N ASN A 279 -1.32 4.49 -1.79
CA ASN A 279 -2.33 4.45 -0.72
C ASN A 279 -3.16 3.14 -0.78
N TYR A 280 -3.59 2.73 -1.97
CA TYR A 280 -4.33 1.49 -2.18
C TYR A 280 -3.48 0.24 -1.84
N GLN A 281 -2.20 0.21 -2.20
CA GLN A 281 -1.31 -0.89 -1.82
C GLN A 281 -1.06 -0.96 -0.31
N ILE A 282 -0.94 0.18 0.38
CA ILE A 282 -0.76 0.21 1.85
C ILE A 282 -2.04 -0.28 2.54
N TYR A 283 -3.22 0.15 2.08
CA TYR A 283 -4.53 -0.35 2.54
C TYR A 283 -4.68 -1.87 2.32
N GLU A 284 -4.36 -2.38 1.13
CA GLU A 284 -4.36 -3.82 0.82
C GLU A 284 -3.33 -4.64 1.61
N CYS A 285 -2.28 -4.00 2.15
CA CYS A 285 -1.38 -4.66 3.11
C CYS A 285 -2.04 -4.70 4.49
N LEU A 286 -2.49 -3.55 5.02
CA LEU A 286 -3.11 -3.48 6.34
C LEU A 286 -4.29 -4.45 6.48
N VAL A 287 -5.23 -4.48 5.52
CA VAL A 287 -6.40 -5.38 5.55
C VAL A 287 -5.99 -6.86 5.64
N LYS A 288 -4.82 -7.26 5.11
CA LYS A 288 -4.29 -8.63 5.27
C LYS A 288 -3.69 -8.88 6.65
N PHE A 289 -2.96 -7.90 7.22
CA PHE A 289 -2.44 -8.02 8.58
C PHE A 289 -3.57 -7.96 9.63
N ASP A 290 -4.61 -7.16 9.40
CA ASP A 290 -5.82 -7.09 10.24
C ASP A 290 -6.55 -8.44 10.34
N VAL A 291 -6.48 -9.31 9.32
CA VAL A 291 -7.00 -10.70 9.41
C VAL A 291 -6.27 -11.46 10.52
N PHE A 292 -4.93 -11.38 10.58
CA PHE A 292 -4.16 -12.04 11.64
C PHE A 292 -4.42 -11.40 13.00
N PHE A 293 -4.35 -10.06 13.12
CA PHE A 293 -4.55 -9.39 14.40
C PHE A 293 -5.97 -9.57 14.94
N TRP A 294 -7.00 -9.55 14.08
CA TRP A 294 -8.37 -9.85 14.53
C TRP A 294 -8.54 -11.32 14.95
N ALA A 295 -8.02 -12.26 14.16
CA ALA A 295 -8.12 -13.69 14.48
C ALA A 295 -7.39 -14.02 15.79
N GLY A 296 -6.15 -13.55 15.94
CA GLY A 296 -5.35 -13.68 17.16
C GLY A 296 -6.06 -13.06 18.37
N PHE A 297 -6.54 -11.82 18.26
CA PHE A 297 -7.30 -11.15 19.33
C PHE A 297 -8.54 -11.96 19.74
N SER A 298 -9.29 -12.46 18.75
CA SER A 298 -10.49 -13.26 19.00
C SER A 298 -10.16 -14.56 19.74
N VAL A 299 -9.14 -15.29 19.30
CA VAL A 299 -8.68 -16.53 19.94
C VAL A 299 -8.15 -16.26 21.35
N GLN A 300 -7.34 -15.22 21.55
CA GLN A 300 -6.84 -14.82 22.87
C GLN A 300 -7.98 -14.59 23.85
N PHE A 301 -8.92 -13.69 23.52
CA PHE A 301 -10.00 -13.37 24.44
C PHE A 301 -10.91 -14.57 24.72
N ILE A 302 -11.25 -15.38 23.69
CA ILE A 302 -12.09 -16.59 23.84
C ILE A 302 -11.50 -17.62 24.80
N TRP A 303 -10.17 -17.78 24.84
CA TRP A 303 -9.51 -18.80 25.66
C TRP A 303 -9.02 -18.30 27.03
N LEU A 304 -8.70 -17.02 27.17
CA LEU A 304 -7.89 -16.52 28.30
C LEU A 304 -8.66 -15.58 29.24
N VAL A 305 -9.67 -14.88 28.72
CA VAL A 305 -10.35 -13.76 29.40
C VAL A 305 -11.88 -13.99 29.52
N LEU A 306 -12.49 -14.81 28.67
CA LEU A 306 -13.94 -14.98 28.59
C LEU A 306 -14.38 -16.31 29.20
N GLN A 307 -15.28 -16.25 30.17
CA GLN A 307 -15.93 -17.43 30.75
C GLN A 307 -17.08 -17.89 29.84
N LYS A 308 -17.28 -19.22 29.68
CA LYS A 308 -18.33 -19.80 28.82
C LYS A 308 -19.77 -19.49 29.28
N THR A 309 -19.92 -19.00 30.51
CA THR A 309 -21.14 -18.48 31.11
C THR A 309 -21.51 -17.07 30.65
N ASP A 310 -20.54 -16.28 30.20
CA ASP A 310 -20.76 -14.87 29.84
C ASP A 310 -21.38 -14.74 28.45
N TRP A 311 -22.36 -13.84 28.30
CA TRP A 311 -22.88 -13.43 27.00
C TRP A 311 -21.76 -12.93 26.05
N GLU A 312 -20.70 -12.34 26.61
CA GLU A 312 -19.51 -11.91 25.90
C GLU A 312 -18.83 -13.05 25.12
N TYR A 313 -18.82 -14.28 25.63
CA TYR A 313 -18.21 -15.43 24.97
C TYR A 313 -18.87 -15.70 23.61
N TYR A 314 -20.21 -15.75 23.60
CA TYR A 314 -21.02 -15.98 22.40
C TYR A 314 -20.89 -14.81 21.42
N VAL A 315 -20.83 -13.57 21.91
CA VAL A 315 -20.63 -12.38 21.06
C VAL A 315 -19.24 -12.39 20.41
N THR A 316 -18.17 -12.73 21.13
CA THR A 316 -16.82 -12.83 20.55
C THR A 316 -16.72 -13.99 19.55
N CYS A 317 -17.34 -15.13 19.85
CA CYS A 317 -17.42 -16.27 18.95
C CYS A 317 -18.17 -15.96 17.65
N ALA A 318 -19.25 -15.18 17.72
CA ALA A 318 -19.99 -14.71 16.53
C ALA A 318 -19.27 -13.57 15.78
N ALA A 319 -18.54 -12.70 16.49
CA ALA A 319 -17.79 -11.60 15.89
C ALA A 319 -16.58 -12.06 15.06
N MET A 320 -15.94 -13.18 15.42
CA MET A 320 -14.79 -13.73 14.68
C MET A 320 -15.09 -14.04 13.20
N PRO A 321 -16.11 -14.84 12.82
CA PRO A 321 -16.43 -15.06 11.40
C PRO A 321 -17.01 -13.80 10.74
N LEU A 322 -17.76 -12.98 11.46
CA LEU A 322 -18.37 -11.76 10.93
C LEU A 322 -17.32 -10.72 10.50
N SER A 323 -16.26 -10.53 11.27
CA SER A 323 -15.18 -9.60 10.92
C SER A 323 -14.36 -10.06 9.72
N LEU A 324 -14.17 -11.37 9.54
CA LEU A 324 -13.50 -11.93 8.36
C LEU A 324 -14.32 -11.65 7.09
N VAL A 325 -15.66 -11.74 7.17
CA VAL A 325 -16.56 -11.30 6.09
C VAL A 325 -16.42 -9.80 5.83
N LEU A 326 -16.37 -8.96 6.87
CA LEU A 326 -16.16 -7.50 6.71
C LEU A 326 -14.79 -7.16 6.10
N LEU A 327 -13.70 -7.84 6.49
CA LEU A 327 -12.36 -7.63 5.91
C LEU A 327 -12.32 -8.03 4.43
N VAL A 328 -13.00 -9.12 4.05
CA VAL A 328 -13.20 -9.51 2.65
C VAL A 328 -14.09 -8.49 1.91
N GLU A 329 -15.13 -7.95 2.56
CA GLU A 329 -15.94 -6.86 2.00
C GLU A 329 -15.10 -5.61 1.73
N GLY A 330 -14.21 -5.21 2.66
CA GLY A 330 -13.30 -4.08 2.48
C GLY A 330 -12.35 -4.24 1.28
N HIS A 331 -11.71 -5.40 1.14
CA HIS A 331 -10.93 -5.74 -0.06
C HIS A 331 -11.77 -5.64 -1.35
N LEU A 332 -12.96 -6.25 -1.35
CA LEU A 332 -13.85 -6.22 -2.52
C LEU A 332 -14.37 -4.81 -2.82
N ALA A 333 -14.64 -3.98 -1.82
CA ALA A 333 -15.08 -2.61 -1.94
C ALA A 333 -14.01 -1.73 -2.60
N ALA A 334 -12.78 -1.80 -2.11
CA ALA A 334 -11.63 -1.08 -2.67
C ALA A 334 -11.33 -1.54 -4.11
N ARG A 335 -11.34 -2.85 -4.36
CA ARG A 335 -11.08 -3.44 -5.68
C ARG A 335 -12.13 -3.09 -6.74
N HIS A 336 -13.41 -2.96 -6.36
CA HIS A 336 -14.48 -2.60 -7.28
C HIS A 336 -14.77 -1.10 -7.34
N GLU A 337 -14.18 -0.29 -6.45
CA GLU A 337 -14.50 1.12 -6.19
C GLU A 337 -15.97 1.34 -5.77
N ASN A 338 -16.56 0.40 -5.01
CA ASN A 338 -17.95 0.50 -4.53
C ASN A 338 -18.03 1.29 -3.22
N LYS A 339 -18.67 2.46 -3.26
CA LYS A 339 -18.86 3.35 -2.10
C LYS A 339 -19.73 2.73 -1.00
N TRP A 340 -20.76 1.96 -1.33
CA TRP A 340 -21.66 1.38 -0.33
C TRP A 340 -20.98 0.30 0.50
N MET A 341 -20.28 -0.64 -0.15
CA MET A 341 -19.47 -1.67 0.53
C MET A 341 -18.29 -1.09 1.33
N MET A 342 -17.80 0.09 0.94
CA MET A 342 -16.76 0.79 1.70
C MET A 342 -17.35 1.50 2.94
N ALA A 343 -18.59 1.97 2.87
CA ALA A 343 -19.29 2.58 4.01
C ALA A 343 -19.70 1.54 5.07
N THR A 344 -20.17 0.35 4.65
CA THR A 344 -20.43 -0.79 5.54
C THR A 344 -19.14 -1.26 6.21
N PHE A 345 -18.07 -1.47 5.45
CA PHE A 345 -16.72 -1.75 5.99
C PHE A 345 -16.28 -0.70 7.03
N MET A 346 -16.39 0.59 6.71
CA MET A 346 -16.04 1.68 7.62
C MET A 346 -16.88 1.69 8.91
N SER A 347 -18.19 1.43 8.84
CA SER A 347 -19.03 1.30 10.04
C SER A 347 -18.65 0.08 10.88
N GLY A 348 -18.28 -1.03 10.22
CA GLY A 348 -17.68 -2.21 10.85
C GLY A 348 -16.40 -1.87 11.61
N CYS A 349 -15.47 -1.12 11.01
CA CYS A 349 -14.25 -0.65 11.68
C CYS A 349 -14.53 0.20 12.92
N ILE A 350 -15.57 1.03 12.92
CA ILE A 350 -15.95 1.84 14.10
C ILE A 350 -16.48 0.94 15.22
N GLY A 351 -17.37 -0.01 14.91
CA GLY A 351 -17.87 -0.99 15.90
C GLY A 351 -16.75 -1.87 16.47
N ALA A 352 -15.86 -2.35 15.59
CA ALA A 352 -14.65 -3.07 15.94
C ALA A 352 -13.73 -2.28 16.89
N MET A 353 -13.53 -0.98 16.63
CA MET A 353 -12.70 -0.10 17.46
C MET A 353 -13.28 0.11 18.85
N VAL A 354 -14.60 0.36 18.96
CA VAL A 354 -15.29 0.48 20.26
C VAL A 354 -15.17 -0.83 21.05
N TYR A 355 -15.38 -1.97 20.38
CA TYR A 355 -15.29 -3.30 20.99
C TYR A 355 -13.86 -3.65 21.46
N PHE A 356 -12.83 -3.36 20.66
CA PHE A 356 -11.42 -3.54 21.05
C PHE A 356 -11.04 -2.66 22.25
N VAL A 357 -11.45 -1.37 22.27
CA VAL A 357 -11.18 -0.47 23.40
C VAL A 357 -11.87 -0.96 24.67
N TYR A 358 -13.14 -1.40 24.59
CA TYR A 358 -13.85 -2.01 25.71
C TYR A 358 -13.13 -3.25 26.28
N LYS A 359 -12.68 -4.16 25.40
CA LYS A 359 -11.96 -5.38 25.80
C LYS A 359 -10.56 -5.09 26.37
N LEU A 360 -9.84 -4.11 25.84
CA LEU A 360 -8.58 -3.62 26.42
C LEU A 360 -8.80 -3.04 27.83
N VAL A 361 -9.84 -2.23 28.03
CA VAL A 361 -10.20 -1.72 29.36
C VAL A 361 -10.56 -2.86 30.31
N LYS A 362 -11.30 -3.89 29.85
CA LYS A 362 -11.58 -5.10 30.65
C LYS A 362 -10.29 -5.79 31.12
N VAL A 363 -9.32 -6.04 30.22
CA VAL A 363 -8.01 -6.61 30.61
C VAL A 363 -7.28 -5.72 31.61
N LEU A 364 -7.26 -4.41 31.41
CA LEU A 364 -6.59 -3.47 32.32
C LEU A 364 -7.25 -3.37 33.72
N MET A 365 -8.56 -3.60 33.82
CA MET A 365 -9.27 -3.68 35.10
C MET A 365 -9.01 -5.00 35.84
N TYR A 366 -9.04 -6.13 35.13
CA TYR A 366 -8.88 -7.47 35.73
C TYR A 366 -7.43 -7.98 35.77
N LYS A 367 -6.44 -7.16 35.36
CA LYS A 367 -5.00 -7.51 35.35
C LYS A 367 -4.41 -8.01 36.69
N ASN A 368 -5.06 -7.69 37.81
CA ASN A 368 -4.62 -8.07 39.15
C ASN A 368 -5.23 -9.40 39.64
N THR A 369 -6.22 -9.95 38.93
CA THR A 369 -6.74 -11.30 39.20
C THR A 369 -5.68 -12.32 38.81
N ASP A 370 -5.45 -13.35 39.62
CA ASP A 370 -4.38 -14.33 39.40
C ASP A 370 -4.45 -14.97 38.00
N ASP A 371 -5.68 -15.24 37.55
CA ASP A 371 -6.07 -15.65 36.19
C ASP A 371 -5.52 -14.81 35.02
N LEU A 372 -5.21 -13.53 35.23
CA LEU A 372 -4.69 -12.61 34.20
C LEU A 372 -3.31 -12.03 34.56
N LYS A 373 -2.92 -12.04 35.83
CA LYS A 373 -1.71 -11.42 36.39
C LYS A 373 -0.41 -11.81 35.67
N LEU A 374 -0.34 -13.06 35.22
CA LEU A 374 0.79 -13.65 34.50
C LEU A 374 0.88 -13.20 33.03
N VAL A 375 -0.26 -12.88 32.40
CA VAL A 375 -0.40 -12.85 30.93
C VAL A 375 -1.11 -11.60 30.36
N TRP A 376 -1.40 -10.61 31.22
CA TRP A 376 -2.02 -9.35 30.80
C TRP A 376 -1.05 -8.46 29.99
N LYS A 377 0.27 -8.64 30.12
CA LYS A 377 1.28 -7.80 29.45
C LYS A 377 1.24 -8.08 27.94
N THR A 378 1.33 -9.36 27.56
CA THR A 378 1.17 -9.83 26.18
C THR A 378 -0.22 -9.49 25.59
N LEU A 379 -1.32 -9.68 26.34
CA LEU A 379 -2.67 -9.26 25.91
C LEU A 379 -2.77 -7.76 25.63
N MET A 380 -2.24 -6.93 26.53
CA MET A 380 -2.30 -5.47 26.43
C MET A 380 -1.53 -4.98 25.21
N VAL A 381 -0.30 -5.47 25.01
CA VAL A 381 0.53 -5.10 23.84
C VAL A 381 -0.12 -5.55 22.54
N PHE A 382 -0.62 -6.80 22.47
CA PHE A 382 -1.30 -7.30 21.28
C PHE A 382 -2.57 -6.48 20.96
N SER A 383 -3.37 -6.17 21.98
CA SER A 383 -4.59 -5.34 21.85
C SER A 383 -4.28 -3.91 21.37
N VAL A 384 -3.22 -3.29 21.90
CA VAL A 384 -2.79 -1.94 21.50
C VAL A 384 -2.32 -1.92 20.05
N ILE A 385 -1.54 -2.92 19.62
CA ILE A 385 -1.12 -3.06 18.21
C ILE A 385 -2.34 -3.24 17.30
N ALA A 386 -3.28 -4.11 17.67
CA ALA A 386 -4.50 -4.35 16.89
C ALA A 386 -5.39 -3.09 16.76
N ILE A 387 -5.47 -2.26 17.81
CA ILE A 387 -6.16 -0.95 17.76
C ILE A 387 -5.42 0.03 16.85
N ILE A 388 -4.09 0.13 16.93
CA ILE A 388 -3.28 1.03 16.09
C ILE A 388 -3.44 0.68 14.61
N LEU A 389 -3.39 -0.62 14.26
CA LEU A 389 -3.59 -1.09 12.89
C LEU A 389 -5.01 -0.81 12.40
N LEU A 390 -6.04 -1.11 13.20
CA LEU A 390 -7.43 -0.83 12.84
C LEU A 390 -7.69 0.67 12.60
N VAL A 391 -7.08 1.56 13.40
CA VAL A 391 -7.14 3.01 13.20
C VAL A 391 -6.42 3.42 11.90
N ALA A 392 -5.27 2.84 11.60
CA ALA A 392 -4.57 3.08 10.34
C ALA A 392 -5.38 2.59 9.12
N THR A 393 -6.02 1.41 9.21
CA THR A 393 -6.92 0.86 8.19
C THR A 393 -8.12 1.76 7.96
N PHE A 394 -8.73 2.29 9.02
CA PHE A 394 -9.85 3.24 8.92
C PHE A 394 -9.43 4.57 8.25
N ILE A 395 -8.28 5.12 8.62
CA ILE A 395 -7.75 6.35 7.98
C ILE A 395 -7.46 6.09 6.49
N LEU A 396 -6.84 4.95 6.15
CA LEU A 396 -6.55 4.61 4.76
C LEU A 396 -7.81 4.25 3.96
N SER A 397 -8.84 3.66 4.56
CA SER A 397 -10.11 3.38 3.87
C SER A 397 -10.80 4.68 3.43
N ILE A 398 -10.79 5.71 4.28
CA ILE A 398 -11.22 7.08 3.93
C ILE A 398 -10.37 7.63 2.78
N MET A 399 -9.03 7.49 2.84
CA MET A 399 -8.13 7.97 1.78
C MET A 399 -8.31 7.22 0.46
N VAL A 400 -8.63 5.93 0.48
CA VAL A 400 -8.92 5.11 -0.70
C VAL A 400 -10.29 5.47 -1.27
N MET A 401 -11.33 5.58 -0.44
CA MET A 401 -12.67 5.97 -0.85
C MET A 401 -12.71 7.36 -1.52
N ARG A 402 -11.96 8.33 -0.98
CA ARG A 402 -11.80 9.67 -1.59
C ARG A 402 -11.08 9.68 -2.95
N ASN A 403 -10.54 8.54 -3.39
CA ASN A 403 -9.87 8.37 -4.68
C ASN A 403 -10.63 7.46 -5.67
N PHE A 404 -11.78 6.88 -5.29
CA PHE A 404 -12.65 6.16 -6.21
C PHE A 404 -13.09 7.05 -7.40
N GLY A 405 -13.20 6.46 -8.58
CA GLY A 405 -13.52 7.14 -9.83
C GLY A 405 -12.34 7.90 -10.48
N ARG A 406 -11.21 8.09 -9.79
CA ARG A 406 -10.06 8.88 -10.28
C ARG A 406 -9.08 8.10 -11.16
N GLY A 407 -9.57 7.08 -11.88
CA GLY A 407 -8.77 6.30 -12.84
C GLY A 407 -7.83 5.25 -12.24
N LEU A 408 -7.83 5.03 -10.92
CA LEU A 408 -6.99 4.00 -10.29
C LEU A 408 -7.34 2.59 -10.83
N LYS A 409 -8.63 2.24 -10.86
CA LYS A 409 -9.15 0.99 -11.47
C LYS A 409 -8.71 0.78 -12.93
N SER A 410 -8.58 1.82 -13.75
CA SER A 410 -8.13 1.69 -15.15
C SER A 410 -6.60 1.56 -15.29
N ALA A 411 -5.82 2.13 -14.37
CA ALA A 411 -4.39 1.85 -14.25
C ALA A 411 -4.14 0.40 -13.77
N LEU A 412 -4.92 -0.07 -12.79
CA LEU A 412 -4.84 -1.43 -12.25
C LEU A 412 -5.27 -2.49 -13.29
N ALA A 413 -6.31 -2.21 -14.07
CA ALA A 413 -6.73 -3.04 -15.19
C ALA A 413 -5.62 -3.19 -16.25
N ARG A 414 -4.96 -2.08 -16.64
CA ARG A 414 -3.81 -2.09 -17.55
C ARG A 414 -2.63 -2.91 -17.00
N LYS A 415 -2.31 -2.79 -15.71
CA LYS A 415 -1.30 -3.63 -15.02
C LYS A 415 -1.63 -5.12 -15.16
N ASN A 416 -2.90 -5.49 -14.92
CA ASN A 416 -3.34 -6.88 -14.97
C ASN A 416 -3.42 -7.44 -16.41
N ALA A 417 -3.70 -6.60 -17.40
CA ALA A 417 -3.60 -6.98 -18.82
C ALA A 417 -2.14 -7.25 -19.22
N HIS A 418 -1.21 -6.35 -18.90
CA HIS A 418 0.22 -6.52 -19.20
C HIS A 418 0.83 -7.74 -18.46
N LYS A 419 0.38 -8.06 -17.23
CA LYS A 419 0.81 -9.30 -16.53
C LYS A 419 0.25 -10.58 -17.19
N ARG A 420 -0.77 -10.50 -18.06
CA ARG A 420 -1.41 -11.65 -18.73
C ARG A 420 -1.02 -11.86 -20.19
N TYR A 421 -0.65 -10.80 -20.91
CA TYR A 421 -0.32 -10.84 -22.35
C TYR A 421 1.12 -10.41 -22.68
N GLY A 422 1.90 -10.02 -21.67
CA GLY A 422 3.26 -9.51 -21.86
C GLY A 422 3.28 -8.12 -22.52
N SER A 423 4.42 -7.78 -23.11
CA SER A 423 4.65 -6.51 -23.81
C SER A 423 4.28 -6.54 -25.30
N THR A 424 3.33 -7.40 -25.70
CA THR A 424 2.70 -7.25 -27.02
C THR A 424 1.87 -5.98 -27.00
N HIS A 425 2.29 -4.97 -27.75
CA HIS A 425 1.53 -3.72 -27.90
C HIS A 425 0.11 -4.03 -28.40
N PRO A 426 -0.95 -3.68 -27.64
CA PRO A 426 -2.32 -3.85 -28.11
C PRO A 426 -2.64 -2.75 -29.12
N ALA A 427 -2.16 -2.90 -30.36
CA ALA A 427 -2.51 -2.05 -31.50
C ALA A 427 -4.02 -2.01 -31.80
N ALA A 428 -4.80 -2.88 -31.16
CA ALA A 428 -6.27 -2.86 -31.13
C ALA A 428 -6.88 -1.70 -30.31
N TYR A 429 -6.10 -0.90 -29.56
CA TYR A 429 -6.60 0.22 -28.77
C TYR A 429 -6.09 1.61 -29.19
N SER A 430 -5.24 1.70 -30.21
CA SER A 430 -5.21 2.89 -31.05
C SER A 430 -6.47 2.87 -31.92
N GLY A 431 -7.39 3.81 -31.68
CA GLY A 431 -8.40 4.17 -32.69
C GLY A 431 -7.70 4.60 -33.99
N PRO A 432 -8.41 4.59 -35.14
CA PRO A 432 -7.78 4.70 -36.46
C PRO A 432 -6.96 5.98 -36.60
N THR A 433 -5.64 5.85 -36.40
CA THR A 433 -4.66 6.89 -36.69
C THR A 433 -4.73 7.17 -38.18
N SER A 434 -4.97 8.44 -38.54
CA SER A 434 -5.29 8.83 -39.91
C SER A 434 -4.20 8.34 -40.87
N LEU A 435 -4.59 7.59 -41.91
CA LEU A 435 -3.74 6.97 -42.93
C LEU A 435 -3.01 7.98 -43.86
N ASN A 436 -2.85 9.22 -43.41
CA ASN A 436 -2.26 10.32 -44.16
C ASN A 436 -0.90 10.70 -43.53
N PRO A 437 0.24 10.19 -44.03
CA PRO A 437 1.54 10.28 -43.36
C PRO A 437 2.10 11.71 -43.24
N ASN A 438 1.49 12.70 -43.90
CA ASN A 438 1.91 14.10 -43.84
C ASN A 438 1.19 14.91 -42.75
N ARG A 439 0.27 14.33 -41.96
CA ARG A 439 -0.43 15.07 -40.88
C ARG A 439 0.31 14.99 -39.55
N MET A 440 1.45 15.69 -39.46
CA MET A 440 1.97 16.12 -38.15
C MET A 440 0.99 17.14 -37.54
N SER A 441 0.25 16.73 -36.51
CA SER A 441 -0.41 17.66 -35.60
C SER A 441 0.63 18.18 -34.62
N ILE A 442 0.86 19.50 -34.66
CA ILE A 442 1.49 20.23 -33.56
C ILE A 442 0.35 20.70 -32.67
N ASP A 443 0.35 20.23 -31.44
CA ASP A 443 -0.38 20.71 -30.26
C ASP A 443 0.58 20.55 -29.06
#